data_AF-A0A368BN40-F1
#
_entry.id   AF-A0A368BN40-F1
#
_cell.length_a   1.000
_cell.length_b   1.000
_cell.length_c   1.000
_cell.angle_alpha   90.00
_cell.angle_beta   90.00
_cell.angle_gamma   90.00
#
_symmetry.space_group_name_H-M   'P 1'
#
loop_
_entity.id
_entity.type
_entity.pdbx_description
1 polymer ?
#
loop_
_entity_poly.entity_id
_entity_poly.type
_entity_poly.pdbx_seq_one_letter_code
_entity_poly.pdbx_strand_id
1 'polypeptide(L)'
;MNFLSSLSTSRLGILSELTLRIIFALLIFSHGEGKLSALISEPETPIRVIENLAFFGDMPLFSSWLAAILETIIIPILILAGGATFLGEKAKMLSTLGGLLSTALMLNIILNFHVGVLEEAWTEFKYQLSLLAISVYFLFK
;
A
#
# COMPACT_ATOMS: atom_id res chain seq x y z
N MET A 1 25.84 -11.57 21.44
CA MET A 1 25.06 -11.68 20.19
C MET A 1 23.73 -12.33 20.55
N ASN A 2 22.60 -11.63 20.37
CA ASN A 2 21.31 -12.07 20.91
C ASN A 2 20.70 -13.16 20.03
N PHE A 3 20.02 -14.17 20.60
CA PHE A 3 19.38 -15.24 19.82
C PHE A 3 18.44 -14.71 18.72
N LEU A 4 17.71 -13.62 19.02
CA LEU A 4 16.86 -12.91 18.07
C LEU A 4 17.64 -12.27 16.92
N SER A 5 18.84 -11.74 17.16
CA SER A 5 19.68 -11.16 16.10
C SER A 5 20.30 -12.24 15.21
N SER A 6 20.49 -13.45 15.73
CA SER A 6 20.92 -14.63 14.97
C SER A 6 19.80 -15.21 14.10
N LEU A 7 18.55 -15.17 14.57
CA LEU A 7 17.38 -15.59 13.80
C LEU A 7 17.03 -14.59 12.69
N SER A 8 17.13 -13.29 12.95
CA SER A 8 16.86 -12.24 11.95
C SER A 8 17.87 -12.23 10.80
N THR A 9 19.09 -12.70 11.03
CA THR A 9 20.14 -12.87 10.01
C THR A 9 20.20 -14.28 9.42
N SER A 10 19.34 -15.19 9.89
CA SER A 10 19.24 -16.54 9.33
C SER A 10 18.62 -16.51 7.93
N ARG A 11 18.94 -17.50 7.09
CA ARG A 11 18.30 -17.69 5.78
C ARG A 11 16.77 -17.73 5.87
N LEU A 12 16.24 -18.23 7.00
CA LEU A 12 14.82 -18.34 7.29
C LEU A 12 14.20 -16.97 7.60
N GLY A 13 14.93 -16.09 8.29
CA GLY A 13 14.53 -14.70 8.51
C GLY A 13 14.44 -13.90 7.21
N ILE A 14 15.43 -14.05 6.32
CA ILE A 14 15.46 -13.40 5.00
C ILE A 14 14.29 -13.88 4.13
N LEU A 15 14.03 -15.20 4.08
CA LEU A 15 12.92 -15.76 3.32
C LEU A 15 11.56 -15.30 3.85
N SER A 16 11.40 -15.24 5.18
CA SER A 16 10.17 -14.73 5.80
C SER A 16 9.91 -13.27 5.44
N GLU A 17 10.95 -12.43 5.50
CA GLU A 17 10.82 -11.02 5.13
C GLU A 17 10.51 -10.83 3.63
N LEU A 18 11.18 -11.57 2.75
CA LEU A 18 10.90 -11.53 1.32
C LEU A 18 9.47 -11.99 1.02
N THR A 19 9.01 -13.05 1.68
CA THR A 19 7.64 -13.57 1.54
C THR A 19 6.62 -12.50 1.94
N LEU A 20 6.85 -11.81 3.06
CA LEU A 20 5.98 -10.73 3.50
C LEU A 20 5.95 -9.56 2.51
N ARG A 21 7.11 -9.18 1.95
CA ARG A 21 7.20 -8.13 0.91
C ARG A 21 6.40 -8.50 -0.34
N ILE A 22 6.53 -9.75 -0.81
CA ILE A 22 5.80 -10.24 -1.97
C ILE A 22 4.29 -10.26 -1.71
N ILE A 23 3.86 -10.83 -0.58
CA ILE A 23 2.44 -10.89 -0.22
C ILE A 23 1.87 -9.47 -0.13
N PHE A 24 2.56 -8.57 0.56
CA PHE A 24 2.09 -7.20 0.70
C PHE A 24 1.99 -6.46 -0.64
N ALA A 25 3.01 -6.59 -1.49
CA ALA A 25 3.00 -6.01 -2.84
C ALA A 25 1.85 -6.56 -3.68
N LEU A 26 1.57 -7.88 -3.62
CA LEU A 26 0.46 -8.50 -4.34
C LEU A 26 -0.90 -8.04 -3.83
N LEU A 27 -1.09 -7.93 -2.52
CA LEU A 27 -2.36 -7.48 -1.95
C LEU A 27 -2.67 -6.01 -2.28
N ILE A 28 -1.64 -5.15 -2.21
CA ILE A 28 -1.76 -3.75 -2.61
C ILE A 28 -2.02 -3.63 -4.11
N PHE A 29 -1.29 -4.38 -4.94
CA PHE A 29 -1.54 -4.45 -6.39
C PHE A 29 -2.97 -4.89 -6.70
N SER A 30 -3.46 -5.96 -6.08
CA SER A 30 -4.81 -6.49 -6.29
C SER A 30 -5.89 -5.47 -5.93
N HIS A 31 -5.61 -4.61 -4.95
CA HIS A 31 -6.52 -3.52 -4.57
C HIS A 31 -6.48 -2.36 -5.58
N GLY A 32 -5.33 -2.07 -6.18
CA GLY A 32 -5.13 -1.01 -7.18
C GLY A 32 -5.55 -1.39 -8.61
N GLU A 33 -5.41 -2.66 -9.01
CA GLU A 33 -5.66 -3.11 -10.38
C GLU A 33 -7.08 -2.81 -10.85
N GLY A 34 -8.09 -3.08 -10.00
CA GLY A 34 -9.49 -2.77 -10.31
C GLY A 34 -9.73 -1.28 -10.50
N LYS A 35 -9.08 -0.44 -9.70
CA LYS A 35 -9.14 1.03 -9.79
C LYS A 35 -8.49 1.54 -11.07
N LEU A 36 -7.32 1.00 -11.41
CA LEU A 36 -6.61 1.36 -12.63
C LEU A 36 -7.39 0.93 -13.88
N SER A 37 -7.95 -0.28 -13.89
CA SER A 37 -8.77 -0.76 -15.01
C SER A 37 -10.01 0.11 -15.22
N ALA A 38 -10.68 0.52 -14.14
CA ALA A 38 -11.85 1.40 -14.21
C ALA A 38 -11.49 2.77 -14.80
N LEU A 39 -10.38 3.37 -14.35
CA LEU A 39 -9.88 4.64 -14.87
C LEU A 39 -9.40 4.55 -16.33
N ILE A 40 -8.86 3.40 -16.76
CA ILE A 40 -8.50 3.21 -18.17
C ILE A 40 -9.75 3.14 -19.04
N SER A 41 -10.82 2.49 -18.57
CA SER A 41 -12.09 2.43 -19.32
C SER A 41 -12.83 3.76 -19.34
N GLU A 42 -12.78 4.52 -18.25
CA GLU A 42 -13.47 5.81 -18.11
C GLU A 42 -12.50 6.87 -17.54
N PRO A 43 -11.64 7.47 -18.38
CA PRO A 43 -10.52 8.31 -17.91
C PRO A 43 -10.91 9.61 -17.22
N GLU A 44 -12.13 10.08 -17.46
CA GLU A 44 -12.68 11.34 -16.97
C GLU A 44 -13.60 11.16 -15.75
N THR A 45 -13.94 9.91 -15.39
CA THR A 45 -14.78 9.64 -14.24
C THR A 45 -13.90 9.34 -13.02
N PRO A 46 -13.98 10.14 -11.94
CA PRO A 46 -13.28 9.83 -10.71
C PRO A 46 -13.84 8.53 -10.15
N ILE A 47 -12.98 7.75 -9.49
CA ILE A 47 -13.45 6.54 -8.82
C ILE A 47 -14.39 7.01 -7.70
N ARG A 48 -15.55 6.35 -7.52
CA ARG A 48 -16.50 6.58 -6.42
C ARG A 48 -15.83 6.73 -5.05
N VAL A 49 -14.63 6.14 -4.90
CA VAL A 49 -13.79 6.25 -3.71
C VAL A 49 -13.46 7.69 -3.30
N ILE A 50 -13.44 8.59 -4.28
CA ILE A 50 -12.82 9.90 -4.19
C ILE A 50 -13.81 11.01 -4.61
N GLU A 51 -15.02 10.66 -5.04
CA GLU A 51 -16.10 11.61 -5.36
C GLU A 51 -16.45 12.53 -4.19
N ASN A 52 -16.21 12.12 -2.94
CA ASN A 52 -16.41 12.97 -1.76
C ASN A 52 -15.40 14.12 -1.60
N LEU A 53 -14.37 14.20 -2.46
CA LEU A 53 -13.48 15.35 -2.58
C LEU A 53 -14.00 16.42 -3.55
N ALA A 54 -15.26 16.33 -4.01
CA ALA A 54 -15.89 17.27 -4.96
C ALA A 54 -15.82 18.76 -4.56
N PHE A 55 -15.45 19.09 -3.32
CA PHE A 55 -15.18 20.45 -2.88
C PHE A 55 -13.95 21.11 -3.55
N PHE A 56 -13.10 20.34 -4.26
CA PHE A 56 -11.81 20.80 -4.80
C PHE A 56 -11.69 20.76 -6.35
N GLY A 57 -12.79 20.83 -7.11
CA GLY A 57 -12.72 20.89 -8.58
C GLY A 57 -12.25 19.57 -9.21
N ASP A 58 -11.19 19.60 -10.05
CA ASP A 58 -10.62 18.39 -10.72
C ASP A 58 -9.82 17.47 -9.78
N MET A 59 -9.64 17.88 -8.53
CA MET A 59 -8.90 17.15 -7.51
C MET A 59 -9.36 15.69 -7.31
N PRO A 60 -10.65 15.32 -7.42
CA PRO A 60 -11.11 13.94 -7.36
C PRO A 60 -10.55 13.06 -8.49
N LEU A 61 -10.42 13.61 -9.70
CA LEU A 61 -9.92 12.85 -10.84
C LEU A 61 -8.42 12.59 -10.70
N PHE A 62 -7.65 13.64 -10.41
CA PHE A 62 -6.21 13.52 -10.17
C PHE A 62 -5.90 12.55 -9.03
N SER A 63 -6.61 12.65 -7.91
CA SER A 63 -6.39 11.76 -6.76
C SER A 63 -6.80 10.32 -7.04
N SER A 64 -7.79 10.09 -7.91
CA SER A 64 -8.15 8.74 -8.37
C SER A 64 -7.02 8.09 -9.16
N TRP A 65 -6.47 8.80 -10.13
CA TRP A 65 -5.30 8.34 -10.89
C TRP A 65 -4.07 8.14 -10.01
N LEU A 66 -3.80 9.09 -9.11
CA LEU A 66 -2.69 9.00 -8.18
C LEU A 66 -2.82 7.77 -7.28
N ALA A 67 -3.99 7.53 -6.69
CA ALA A 67 -4.23 6.37 -5.83
C ALA A 67 -4.05 5.05 -6.61
N ALA A 68 -4.65 4.96 -7.81
CA ALA A 68 -4.54 3.77 -8.64
C ALA A 68 -3.08 3.46 -9.04
N ILE A 69 -2.30 4.48 -9.41
CA ILE A 69 -0.88 4.33 -9.76
C ILE A 69 -0.05 3.96 -8.52
N LEU A 70 -0.35 4.58 -7.37
CA LEU A 70 0.34 4.28 -6.12
C LEU A 70 0.17 2.81 -5.72
N GLU A 71 -1.07 2.31 -5.73
CA GLU A 71 -1.38 0.93 -5.36
C GLU A 71 -0.91 -0.09 -6.39
N THR A 72 -1.04 0.22 -7.69
CA THR A 72 -0.73 -0.76 -8.73
C THR A 72 0.76 -0.83 -9.05
N ILE A 73 1.49 0.28 -8.93
CA ILE A 73 2.86 0.36 -9.47
C ILE A 73 3.83 0.80 -8.38
N ILE A 74 3.64 2.00 -7.82
CA ILE A 74 4.69 2.64 -7.03
C ILE A 74 4.95 1.89 -5.72
N ILE A 75 3.92 1.62 -4.92
CA ILE A 75 4.06 0.93 -3.63
C ILE A 75 4.62 -0.49 -3.81
N PRO A 76 4.07 -1.34 -4.70
CA PRO A 76 4.64 -2.67 -4.95
C PRO A 76 6.13 -2.64 -5.30
N ILE A 77 6.54 -1.73 -6.20
CA ILE A 77 7.94 -1.59 -6.60
C ILE A 77 8.82 -1.15 -5.42
N LEU A 78 8.39 -0.15 -4.64
CA LEU A 78 9.15 0.35 -3.50
C LEU A 78 9.36 -0.72 -2.42
N ILE A 79 8.32 -1.50 -2.13
CA ILE A 79 8.39 -2.59 -1.13
C ILE A 79 9.31 -3.72 -1.58
N LEU A 80 9.21 -4.13 -2.85
CA LEU A 80 10.03 -5.20 -3.42
C LEU A 80 11.50 -4.77 -3.56
N ALA A 81 11.73 -3.58 -4.11
CA ALA A 81 13.07 -2.99 -4.20
C ALA A 81 13.68 -2.74 -2.82
N GLY A 82 12.87 -2.46 -1.81
CA GLY A 82 13.31 -2.37 -0.42
C GLY A 82 13.84 -3.68 0.17
N GLY A 83 13.56 -4.83 -0.45
CA GLY A 83 14.14 -6.13 -0.10
C GLY A 83 15.48 -6.44 -0.79
N ALA A 84 15.90 -5.60 -1.73
CA ALA A 84 17.13 -5.82 -2.51
C ALA A 84 18.37 -5.45 -1.69
N THR A 85 18.97 -6.45 -1.02
CA THR A 85 20.13 -6.27 -0.15
C THR A 85 21.35 -5.62 -0.83
N PHE A 86 21.48 -5.75 -2.15
CA PHE A 86 22.55 -5.10 -2.94
C PHE A 86 22.44 -3.58 -3.01
N LEU A 87 21.28 -2.99 -2.66
CA LEU A 87 21.07 -1.54 -2.64
C LEU A 87 21.50 -0.88 -1.32
N GLY A 88 21.86 -1.65 -0.29
CA GLY A 88 22.33 -1.14 0.99
C GLY A 88 21.34 -0.16 1.64
N GLU A 89 21.81 1.03 2.02
CA GLU A 89 20.99 2.07 2.66
C GLU A 89 19.80 2.55 1.80
N LYS A 90 19.93 2.46 0.46
CA LYS A 90 18.84 2.82 -0.47
C LYS A 90 17.67 1.84 -0.37
N ALA A 91 17.91 0.55 -0.11
CA ALA A 91 16.83 -0.43 0.08
C ALA A 91 15.97 -0.06 1.30
N LYS A 92 16.60 0.31 2.42
CA LYS A 92 15.88 0.79 3.60
C LYS A 92 15.02 2.01 3.28
N MET A 93 15.58 3.01 2.59
CA MET A 93 14.84 4.20 2.18
C MET A 93 13.62 3.86 1.31
N LEU A 94 13.77 2.97 0.32
CA LEU A 94 12.69 2.54 -0.56
C LEU A 94 11.60 1.79 0.23
N SER A 95 12.00 0.89 1.13
CA SER A 95 11.10 0.15 2.03
C SER A 95 10.29 1.11 2.91
N THR A 96 10.95 2.08 3.54
CA THR A 96 10.30 3.10 4.38
C THR A 96 9.37 4.00 3.58
N LEU A 97 9.76 4.43 2.38
CA LEU A 97 8.90 5.23 1.49
C LEU A 97 7.67 4.44 1.04
N GLY A 98 7.84 3.17 0.66
CA GLY A 98 6.74 2.28 0.33
C GLY A 98 5.77 2.10 1.50
N GLY A 99 6.32 1.90 2.70
CA GLY A 99 5.55 1.83 3.96
C GLY A 99 4.81 3.12 4.29
N LEU A 100 5.43 4.28 4.07
CA LEU A 100 4.81 5.59 4.32
C LEU A 100 3.66 5.87 3.35
N LEU A 101 3.90 5.67 2.05
CA LEU A 101 2.89 5.88 1.02
C LEU A 101 1.70 4.94 1.21
N SER A 102 1.95 3.65 1.50
CA SER A 102 0.88 2.70 1.80
C SER A 102 0.14 3.04 3.10
N THR A 103 0.82 3.42 4.17
CA THR A 103 0.17 3.81 5.43
C THR A 103 -0.74 5.02 5.22
N ALA A 104 -0.25 6.06 4.54
CA ALA A 104 -1.04 7.25 4.25
C ALA A 104 -2.26 6.92 3.38
N LEU A 105 -2.08 6.06 2.39
CA LEU A 105 -3.16 5.64 1.49
C LEU A 105 -4.20 4.79 2.22
N MET A 106 -3.79 3.81 3.02
CA MET A 106 -4.69 2.96 3.83
C MET A 106 -5.46 3.80 4.86
N LEU A 107 -4.82 4.77 5.51
CA LEU A 107 -5.51 5.69 6.43
C LEU A 107 -6.55 6.54 5.71
N ASN A 108 -6.21 7.07 4.53
CA ASN A 108 -7.14 7.82 3.71
C ASN A 108 -8.37 6.97 3.36
N ILE A 109 -8.17 5.73 2.90
CA ILE A 109 -9.25 4.79 2.62
C ILE A 109 -10.07 4.55 3.89
N ILE A 110 -9.48 4.12 5.00
CA ILE A 110 -10.23 3.80 6.23
C ILE A 110 -11.06 5.00 6.73
N LEU A 111 -10.48 6.20 6.76
CA LEU A 111 -11.15 7.39 7.30
C LEU A 111 -12.25 7.90 6.37
N ASN A 112 -12.01 7.92 5.06
CA ASN A 112 -12.98 8.44 4.10
C ASN A 112 -14.04 7.41 3.70
N PHE A 113 -13.76 6.11 3.75
CA PHE A 113 -14.71 5.06 3.34
C PHE A 113 -15.51 4.46 4.49
N HIS A 114 -14.82 3.98 5.51
CA HIS A 114 -15.45 3.16 6.55
C HIS A 114 -16.20 3.99 7.58
N VAL A 115 -15.72 5.20 7.87
CA VAL A 115 -16.35 6.09 8.86
C VAL A 115 -17.32 7.08 8.19
N GLY A 116 -17.14 7.35 6.89
CA GLY A 116 -17.80 8.46 6.22
C GLY A 116 -18.90 8.11 5.20
N VAL A 117 -18.87 6.94 4.54
CA VAL A 117 -19.60 6.79 3.25
C VAL A 117 -20.22 5.44 2.98
N LEU A 118 -19.65 4.31 3.43
CA LEU A 118 -20.19 3.00 3.07
C LEU A 118 -20.58 2.13 4.26
N GLU A 119 -21.73 1.48 4.13
CA GLU A 119 -22.07 0.23 4.81
C GLU A 119 -21.17 -0.92 4.31
N GLU A 120 -19.85 -0.74 4.27
CA GLU A 120 -18.90 -1.78 3.89
C GLU A 120 -18.95 -2.94 4.90
N ALA A 121 -18.77 -4.16 4.40
CA ALA A 121 -18.83 -5.34 5.24
C ALA A 121 -17.65 -5.35 6.22
N TRP A 122 -17.88 -5.79 7.47
CA TRP A 122 -16.84 -5.90 8.51
C TRP A 122 -15.58 -6.67 8.07
N THR A 123 -15.70 -7.53 7.05
CA THR A 123 -14.58 -8.23 6.41
C THR A 123 -13.65 -7.29 5.63
N GLU A 124 -14.19 -6.30 4.93
CA GLU A 124 -13.43 -5.30 4.17
C GLU A 124 -12.68 -4.37 5.13
N PHE A 125 -13.29 -4.01 6.27
CA PHE A 125 -12.61 -3.27 7.33
C PHE A 125 -11.33 -3.98 7.80
N LYS A 126 -11.46 -5.26 8.14
CA LYS A 126 -10.35 -6.07 8.66
C LYS A 126 -9.24 -6.21 7.63
N TYR A 127 -9.62 -6.33 6.36
CA TYR A 127 -8.67 -6.38 5.27
C TYR A 127 -7.85 -5.09 5.19
N GLN A 128 -8.51 -3.93 5.17
CA GLN A 128 -7.84 -2.61 5.15
C GLN A 128 -6.98 -2.38 6.40
N LEU A 129 -7.47 -2.78 7.58
CA LEU A 129 -6.70 -2.71 8.82
C LEU A 129 -5.46 -3.61 8.80
N SER A 130 -5.55 -4.78 8.17
CA SER A 130 -4.42 -5.69 8.00
C SER A 130 -3.37 -5.11 7.07
N LEU A 131 -3.80 -4.51 5.95
CA LEU A 131 -2.89 -3.78 5.05
C LEU A 131 -2.23 -2.60 5.75
N LEU A 132 -2.98 -1.84 6.56
CA LEU A 132 -2.42 -0.76 7.37
C LEU A 132 -1.34 -1.28 8.34
N ALA A 133 -1.62 -2.38 9.05
CA ALA A 133 -0.66 -2.96 9.99
C ALA A 133 0.65 -3.40 9.28
N ILE A 134 0.53 -4.02 8.10
CA ILE A 134 1.71 -4.43 7.30
C ILE A 134 2.44 -3.20 6.73
N SER A 135 1.72 -2.15 6.35
CA SER A 135 2.29 -0.88 5.88
C SER A 135 3.16 -0.23 6.96
N VAL A 136 2.64 -0.18 8.20
CA VAL A 136 3.34 0.35 9.38
C VAL A 136 4.58 -0.48 9.71
N TYR A 137 4.53 -1.80 9.54
CA TYR A 137 5.70 -2.66 9.72
C TYR A 137 6.88 -2.23 8.82
N PHE A 138 6.60 -1.85 7.56
CA PHE A 138 7.63 -1.41 6.62
C PHE A 138 8.21 -0.01 6.89
N LEU A 139 7.61 0.78 7.79
CA LEU A 139 8.20 2.04 8.26
C LEU A 139 9.47 1.82 9.09
N PHE A 140 9.60 0.64 9.71
CA PHE A 140 10.68 0.32 10.64
C PHE A 140 11.70 -0.68 10.06
N LYS A 141 11.53 -1.07 8.78
CA LYS A 141 12.35 -2.06 8.07
C LYS A 141 13.11 -1.42 6.93
#